data_AF-A0A1F4YPU6-F1
#
_entry.id   AF-A0A1F4YPU6-F1
#
_cell.length_a   1.000
_cell.length_b   1.000
_cell.length_c   1.000
_cell.angle_alpha   90.00
_cell.angle_beta   90.00
_cell.angle_gamma   90.00
#
_symmetry.space_group_name_H-M   'P 1'
#
loop_
_entity.id
_entity.type
_entity.pdbx_description
1 polymer ?
#
loop_
_entity_poly.entity_id
_entity_poly.type
_entity_poly.pdbx_seq_one_letter_code
_entity_poly.pdbx_strand_id
1 'polypeptide(L)'
;MQKFKEPRFKGKKGGIVLVAGDYGKFEGAIRVARAFFVWAGIEIVFELKYQSKSLEVGEVKNDHLVLEEAGRCGRQLQAAIMTKSH
;
A
#
# COMPACT_ATOMS: atom_id res chain seq x y z
N MET A 1 -24.73 24.49 -8.58
CA MET A 1 -23.78 23.50 -9.11
C MET A 1 -22.59 23.42 -8.16
N GLN A 2 -22.47 22.36 -7.37
CA GLN A 2 -21.34 22.20 -6.43
C GLN A 2 -20.10 21.88 -7.27
N LYS A 3 -19.10 22.77 -7.28
CA LYS A 3 -17.84 22.51 -8.01
C LYS A 3 -17.16 21.31 -7.35
N PHE A 4 -17.08 20.20 -8.06
CA PHE A 4 -16.35 19.03 -7.60
C PHE A 4 -14.88 19.44 -7.45
N LYS A 5 -14.40 19.51 -6.20
CA LYS A 5 -13.01 19.84 -5.94
C LYS A 5 -12.18 18.60 -6.25
N GLU A 6 -11.18 18.75 -7.11
CA GLU A 6 -10.29 17.63 -7.40
C GLU A 6 -9.63 17.12 -6.11
N PRO A 7 -9.46 15.80 -5.95
CA PRO A 7 -8.78 15.25 -4.79
C PRO A 7 -7.35 15.80 -4.68
N ARG A 8 -6.93 16.13 -3.45
CA ARG A 8 -5.59 16.67 -3.17
C ARG A 8 -4.44 15.80 -3.70
N PHE A 9 -4.68 14.50 -3.83
CA PHE A 9 -3.67 13.51 -4.19
C PHE A 9 -3.74 13.05 -5.65
N LYS A 10 -4.55 13.71 -6.49
CA LYS A 10 -4.69 13.35 -7.90
C LYS A 10 -3.32 13.35 -8.61
N GLY A 11 -3.04 12.28 -9.33
CA GLY A 11 -1.78 12.08 -10.06
C GLY A 11 -0.57 11.72 -9.20
N LYS A 12 -0.74 11.61 -7.86
CA LYS A 12 0.31 11.09 -6.98
C LYS A 12 0.41 9.57 -7.13
N LYS A 13 1.56 9.03 -6.72
CA LYS A 13 1.82 7.60 -6.67
C LYS A 13 1.85 7.13 -5.22
N GLY A 14 1.42 5.91 -4.95
CA GLY A 14 1.48 5.33 -3.61
C GLY A 14 1.56 3.80 -3.65
N GLY A 15 1.67 3.18 -2.49
CA GLY A 15 1.64 1.74 -2.34
C GLY A 15 0.75 1.34 -1.16
N ILE A 16 0.28 0.10 -1.17
CA ILE A 16 -0.56 -0.46 -0.11
C ILE A 16 0.25 -1.53 0.62
N VAL A 17 0.28 -1.46 1.95
CA VAL A 17 0.84 -2.51 2.82
C VAL A 17 -0.24 -2.97 3.78
N LEU A 18 -0.55 -4.26 3.75
CA LEU A 18 -1.51 -4.88 4.66
C LEU A 18 -0.79 -5.92 5.52
N VAL A 19 -0.96 -5.79 6.84
CA VAL A 19 -0.44 -6.74 7.84
C VAL A 19 -1.64 -7.32 8.58
N ALA A 20 -1.78 -8.64 8.56
CA ALA A 20 -2.84 -9.33 9.29
C ALA A 20 -2.27 -10.48 10.15
N GLY A 21 -2.93 -10.74 11.28
CA GLY A 21 -2.68 -11.90 12.14
C GLY A 21 -3.17 -13.23 11.54
N ASP A 22 -3.25 -14.28 12.36
CA ASP A 22 -3.82 -15.56 11.94
C ASP A 22 -5.23 -15.41 11.36
N TYR A 23 -5.52 -16.16 10.29
CA TYR A 23 -6.72 -16.06 9.44
C TYR A 23 -6.83 -14.83 8.53
N GLY A 24 -5.72 -14.14 8.24
CA GLY A 24 -5.65 -12.92 7.42
C GLY A 24 -6.56 -12.87 6.18
N LYS A 25 -7.76 -12.31 6.32
CA LYS A 25 -8.68 -12.03 5.21
C LYS A 25 -8.35 -10.66 4.62
N PHE A 26 -7.44 -10.64 3.65
CA PHE A 26 -7.03 -9.39 2.98
C PHE A 26 -8.04 -8.85 1.97
N GLU A 27 -8.97 -9.68 1.49
CA GLU A 27 -9.85 -9.33 0.36
C GLU A 27 -10.74 -8.12 0.61
N GLY A 28 -11.31 -8.00 1.82
CA GLY A 28 -12.11 -6.83 2.19
C GLY A 28 -11.24 -5.57 2.29
N ALA A 29 -10.15 -5.66 3.06
CA ALA A 29 -9.24 -4.54 3.28
C ALA A 29 -8.60 -4.03 1.98
N ILE A 30 -8.17 -4.92 1.08
CA ILE A 30 -7.55 -4.53 -0.19
C ILE A 30 -8.56 -3.87 -1.13
N ARG A 31 -9.81 -4.33 -1.16
CA ARG A 31 -10.87 -3.71 -1.97
C ARG A 31 -11.16 -2.28 -1.50
N VAL A 32 -11.26 -2.08 -0.18
CA VAL A 32 -11.48 -0.74 0.41
C VAL A 32 -10.28 0.17 0.14
N ALA A 33 -9.05 -0.32 0.34
CA ALA A 33 -7.85 0.46 0.08
C ALA A 33 -7.74 0.86 -1.41
N ARG A 34 -7.98 -0.06 -2.34
CA ARG A 34 -8.03 0.25 -3.78
C ARG A 34 -9.08 1.29 -4.13
N ALA A 35 -10.29 1.16 -3.58
CA ALA A 35 -11.37 2.13 -3.81
C ALA A 35 -10.98 3.54 -3.31
N PHE A 36 -10.30 3.63 -2.16
CA PHE A 36 -9.75 4.89 -1.67
C PHE A 36 -8.71 5.49 -2.63
N PHE A 37 -7.77 4.70 -3.14
CA PHE A 37 -6.76 5.17 -4.09
C PHE A 37 -7.40 5.68 -5.39
N VAL A 38 -8.41 4.97 -5.91
CA VAL A 38 -9.20 5.41 -7.08
C VAL A 38 -9.89 6.74 -6.80
N TRP A 39 -10.62 6.84 -5.69
CA TRP A 39 -11.30 8.08 -5.28
C TRP A 39 -10.33 9.26 -5.10
N ALA A 40 -9.16 8.99 -4.50
CA ALA A 40 -8.12 9.99 -4.27
C ALA A 40 -7.30 10.33 -5.53
N GLY A 41 -7.48 9.59 -6.62
CA GLY A 41 -6.71 9.76 -7.87
C GLY A 41 -5.24 9.37 -7.73
N ILE A 42 -4.91 8.40 -6.88
CA ILE A 42 -3.54 7.94 -6.62
C ILE A 42 -3.26 6.68 -7.46
N GLU A 43 -2.15 6.69 -8.20
CA GLU A 43 -1.62 5.53 -8.94
C GLU A 43 -1.01 4.52 -7.94
N ILE A 44 -1.55 3.30 -7.89
CA ILE A 44 -1.00 2.21 -7.07
C ILE A 44 0.23 1.64 -7.76
N VAL A 45 1.39 1.73 -7.13
CA VAL A 45 2.67 1.19 -7.64
C VAL A 45 2.91 -0.24 -7.16
N PHE A 46 2.49 -0.56 -5.93
CA PHE A 46 2.63 -1.90 -5.37
C PHE A 46 1.55 -2.19 -4.33
N GLU A 47 1.33 -3.48 -4.09
CA GLU A 47 0.52 -4.00 -2.98
C GLU A 47 1.30 -5.12 -2.28
N LEU A 48 1.56 -4.94 -1.00
CA LEU A 48 2.25 -5.91 -0.16
C LEU A 48 1.27 -6.44 0.88
N LYS A 49 1.19 -7.77 1.00
CA LYS A 49 0.38 -8.45 2.01
C LYS A 49 1.31 -9.30 2.86
N TYR A 50 1.24 -9.11 4.16
CA TYR A 50 1.92 -9.95 5.14
C TYR A 50 0.88 -10.62 6.03
N GLN A 51 0.95 -11.94 6.07
CA GLN A 51 0.17 -12.77 6.97
C GLN A 51 1.11 -13.33 8.04
N SER A 52 0.79 -13.06 9.30
CA SER A 52 1.48 -13.66 10.45
C SER A 52 1.38 -15.19 10.38
N LYS A 53 2.41 -15.87 10.86
CA LYS A 53 2.42 -17.34 10.98
C LYS A 53 2.12 -17.78 12.42
N SER A 54 1.93 -16.82 13.32
CA SER A 54 1.67 -17.02 14.74
C SER A 54 0.66 -16.01 15.28
N LEU A 55 0.22 -16.27 16.50
CA LEU A 55 -0.58 -15.34 17.32
C LEU A 55 0.28 -14.27 18.01
N GLU A 56 1.60 -14.24 17.76
CA GLU A 56 2.51 -13.30 18.40
C GLU A 56 2.29 -11.88 17.87
N VAL A 57 2.00 -10.95 18.78
CA VAL A 57 1.81 -9.54 18.43
C VAL A 57 3.14 -8.95 17.96
N GLY A 58 3.17 -8.52 16.70
CA GLY A 58 4.35 -7.88 16.13
C GLY A 58 5.40 -8.84 15.59
N GLU A 59 5.05 -10.09 15.31
CA GLU A 59 5.90 -11.10 14.65
C GLU A 59 6.67 -10.53 13.45
N VAL A 60 6.03 -9.65 12.67
CA VAL A 60 6.62 -8.99 11.48
C VAL A 60 7.96 -8.29 11.76
N LYS A 61 8.22 -7.86 13.00
CA LYS A 61 9.48 -7.21 13.39
C LYS A 61 10.69 -8.14 13.25
N ASN A 62 10.45 -9.44 13.31
CA ASN A 62 11.47 -10.49 13.24
C ASN A 62 11.47 -11.21 11.87
N ASP A 63 10.50 -10.93 10.99
CA ASP A 63 10.45 -11.53 9.64
C ASP A 63 11.29 -10.69 8.66
N HIS A 64 12.58 -11.01 8.62
CA HIS A 64 13.55 -10.30 7.76
C HIS A 64 13.16 -10.29 6.28
N LEU A 65 12.58 -11.37 5.76
CA LEU A 65 12.18 -11.46 4.35
C LEU A 65 11.08 -10.46 4.02
N VAL A 66 10.11 -10.32 4.92
CA VAL A 66 8.98 -9.38 4.74
C VAL A 66 9.45 -7.94 4.85
N LEU A 67 10.37 -7.66 5.77
CA LEU A 67 10.96 -6.32 5.91
C LEU A 67 11.82 -5.94 4.70
N GLU A 68 12.60 -6.88 4.16
CA GLU A 68 13.37 -6.68 2.93
C GLU A 68 12.46 -6.41 1.73
N GLU A 69 11.37 -7.18 1.60
CA GLU A 69 10.37 -6.98 0.56
C GLU A 69 9.68 -5.62 0.68
N ALA A 70 9.27 -5.22 1.89
CA ALA A 70 8.73 -3.89 2.15
C ALA A 70 9.71 -2.78 1.75
N GLY A 71 11.01 -2.97 2.06
CA GLY A 71 12.07 -2.06 1.62
C GLY A 71 12.21 -1.99 0.09
N ARG A 72 12.09 -3.12 -0.61
CA ARG A 72 12.11 -3.18 -2.07
C ARG A 72 10.93 -2.44 -2.68
N CYS A 73 9.73 -2.66 -2.17
CA CYS A 73 8.52 -1.93 -2.58
C CYS A 73 8.68 -0.42 -2.37
N GLY A 74 9.24 0.01 -1.23
CA GLY A 74 9.54 1.42 -0.96
C GLY A 74 10.47 2.05 -2.00
N ARG A 75 11.55 1.34 -2.36
CA ARG A 75 12.49 1.78 -3.42
C ARG A 75 11.81 1.84 -4.80
N GLN A 76 10.95 0.88 -5.12
CA GLN A 76 10.18 0.88 -6.36
C GLN A 76 9.26 2.11 -6.45
N LEU A 77 8.56 2.44 -5.36
CA LEU A 77 7.71 3.65 -5.30
C LEU A 77 8.54 4.93 -5.45
N GLN A 78 9.69 5.02 -4.77
CA GLN A 78 10.60 6.16 -4.91
C GLN A 78 11.05 6.33 -6.37
N ALA A 79 11.50 5.25 -7.02
CA ALA A 79 11.91 5.27 -8.42
C ALA A 79 10.77 5.70 -9.35
N ALA A 80 9.55 5.20 -9.10
CA ALA A 80 8.36 5.55 -9.88
C ALA A 80 7.98 7.03 -9.73
N ILE A 81 8.20 7.65 -8.56
CA ILE A 81 7.97 9.07 -8.34
C ILE A 81 8.99 9.91 -9.12
N MET A 82 10.25 9.48 -9.17
CA MET A 82 11.33 10.22 -9.82
C MET A 82 11.27 10.19 -11.36
N THR A 83 10.62 9.20 -11.96
CA THR A 83 10.56 9.03 -13.43
C THR A 83 9.60 9.99 -14.15
N LYS A 84 8.80 10.79 -13.44
CA LYS A 84 7.81 11.73 -14.03
C LYS A 84 8.17 13.22 -13.87
N SER A 85 9.41 13.57 -13.53
CA SER A 85 9.85 14.98 -13.36
C SER A 85 10.33 15.67 -14.64
N HIS A 86 9.80 15.31 -15.82
CA HIS A 86 10.07 15.97 -17.09
C HIS A 86 8.78 16.53 -17.68
#